data_AF-A0MF75-F1
#
_entry.id   AF-A0MF75-F1
#
_cell.length_a   1.000
_cell.length_b   1.000
_cell.length_c   1.000
_cell.angle_alpha   90.00
_cell.angle_beta   90.00
_cell.angle_gamma   90.00
#
_symmetry.space_group_name_H-M   'P 1'
#
loop_
_entity.id
_entity.type
_entity.pdbx_description
1 polymer ?
#
loop_
_entity_poly.entity_id
_entity_poly.type
_entity_poly.pdbx_seq_one_letter_code
_entity_poly.pdbx_strand_id
1 'polypeptide(L)'
;MSSLLLSLSSKASLRKLPLRCHTLRMFSSSTTNPYLLYRVINYGSSMDDIHVTSNIHYFDPVKEDEVIVRDKVLPMELRKGCLVGMSHGWGVFKAVCDYNEYKAIYVTDYYNPCGSKSVKSIPLHPLGKPIAIQQQAITNAAMTCSPDQSKDFAVAVKCLGPMINFNRPGGTHKDSGSVIFKTPFQYFDQSKVMYSKRDEKFYTPSFGGHFLVFWDSFFGEDMTGSELVELRFCNVPKLTQSEWELLDSCSKTVYLVESPSGQRFR
;
A
#
# COMPACT_ATOMS: atom_id res chain seq x y z
N MET A 1 20.46 -30.17 -25.64
CA MET A 1 20.35 -30.75 -24.29
C MET A 1 21.54 -30.30 -23.48
N SER A 2 21.33 -29.42 -22.51
CA SER A 2 22.30 -29.13 -21.45
C SER A 2 21.58 -28.30 -20.39
N SER A 3 21.54 -28.91 -19.21
CA SER A 3 20.89 -28.58 -17.95
C SER A 3 21.31 -27.24 -17.34
N LEU A 4 20.33 -26.48 -16.83
CA LEU A 4 20.58 -25.42 -15.86
C LEU A 4 20.57 -26.03 -14.46
N LEU A 5 21.78 -26.18 -13.92
CA LEU A 5 22.08 -26.53 -12.54
C LEU A 5 21.52 -25.45 -11.61
N LEU A 6 20.53 -25.82 -10.79
CA LEU A 6 20.19 -25.09 -9.58
C LEU A 6 21.30 -25.35 -8.55
N SER A 7 22.30 -24.47 -8.48
CA SER A 7 23.19 -24.44 -7.34
C SER A 7 22.46 -23.79 -6.16
N LEU A 8 21.82 -24.64 -5.34
CA LEU A 8 21.56 -24.34 -3.94
C LEU A 8 22.90 -24.14 -3.22
N SER A 9 23.43 -22.92 -3.26
CA SER A 9 24.54 -22.52 -2.41
C SER A 9 23.96 -22.05 -1.08
N SER A 10 24.05 -22.94 -0.11
CA SER A 10 23.76 -22.70 1.30
C SER A 10 24.81 -21.77 1.91
N LYS A 11 24.41 -20.53 2.18
CA LYS A 11 24.84 -19.81 3.39
C LYS A 11 23.60 -19.36 4.15
N ALA A 12 23.01 -20.32 4.85
CA ALA A 12 22.05 -20.02 5.91
C ALA A 12 22.80 -19.32 7.07
N SER A 13 22.64 -18.01 7.19
CA SER A 13 22.78 -17.30 8.47
C SER A 13 21.77 -16.17 8.60
N LEU A 14 20.51 -16.57 8.76
CA LEU A 14 19.50 -15.89 9.58
C LEU A 14 18.96 -16.92 10.59
N ARG A 15 19.86 -17.72 11.18
CA ARG A 15 19.47 -18.74 12.16
C ARG A 15 18.88 -18.00 13.37
N LYS A 16 17.56 -18.09 13.49
CA LYS A 16 16.68 -17.64 14.59
C LYS A 16 16.10 -16.24 14.44
N LEU A 17 15.25 -16.07 13.44
CA LEU A 17 14.10 -15.19 13.61
C LEU A 17 12.82 -15.98 13.32
N PRO A 18 12.14 -16.50 14.37
CA PRO A 18 10.74 -16.88 14.24
C PRO A 18 9.95 -15.56 14.16
N LEU A 19 10.04 -14.87 13.03
CA LEU A 19 9.29 -13.64 12.80
C LEU A 19 7.88 -14.02 12.38
N ARG A 20 7.05 -14.24 13.39
CA ARG A 20 5.59 -14.16 13.29
C ARG A 20 5.23 -12.69 13.05
N CYS A 21 5.55 -12.17 11.87
CA CYS A 21 5.19 -10.81 11.46
C CYS A 21 4.42 -10.91 10.14
N HIS A 22 3.11 -10.67 10.19
CA HIS A 22 2.19 -11.03 9.11
C HIS A 22 2.24 -10.13 7.85
N THR A 23 3.20 -9.22 7.70
CA THR A 23 3.36 -8.44 6.46
C THR A 23 4.74 -7.76 6.38
N LEU A 24 5.71 -8.40 5.73
CA LEU A 24 6.86 -7.68 5.16
C LEU A 24 6.45 -7.20 3.76
N ARG A 25 6.30 -5.89 3.57
CA ARG A 25 5.99 -5.31 2.25
C ARG A 25 7.27 -4.68 1.71
N MET A 26 7.68 -5.05 0.49
CA MET A 26 8.78 -4.38 -0.21
C MET A 26 8.23 -3.16 -0.94
N PHE A 27 8.96 -2.04 -0.88
CA PHE A 27 8.51 -0.75 -1.40
C PHE A 27 9.37 -0.33 -2.58
N SER A 28 8.78 -0.23 -3.77
CA SER A 28 9.44 0.37 -4.93
C SER A 28 9.18 1.87 -4.92
N SER A 29 10.22 2.66 -4.71
CA SER A 29 10.24 4.10 -5.03
C SER A 29 10.92 4.26 -6.39
N SER A 30 10.45 5.20 -7.20
CA SER A 30 10.98 5.43 -8.54
C SER A 30 12.36 6.12 -8.57
N THR A 31 12.99 6.41 -7.43
CA THR A 31 14.31 7.07 -7.39
C THR A 31 15.23 6.72 -6.21
N THR A 32 14.84 5.87 -5.25
CA THR A 32 15.68 5.53 -4.09
C THR A 32 15.55 4.06 -3.72
N ASN A 33 16.69 3.44 -3.37
CA ASN A 33 16.79 2.03 -2.98
C ASN A 33 15.64 1.58 -2.07
N PRO A 34 15.05 0.39 -2.29
CA PRO A 34 13.88 -0.07 -1.56
C PRO A 34 14.27 -0.45 -0.12
N TYR A 35 14.22 0.50 0.80
CA TYR A 35 14.38 0.22 2.23
C TYR A 35 13.22 -0.65 2.76
N LEU A 36 13.53 -1.75 3.43
CA LEU A 36 12.53 -2.63 4.05
C LEU A 36 12.31 -2.22 5.52
N LEU A 37 11.18 -1.60 5.81
CA LEU A 37 10.74 -1.36 7.20
C LEU A 37 10.51 -2.71 7.89
N TYR A 38 11.20 -2.96 9.00
CA TYR A 38 11.05 -4.22 9.73
C TYR A 38 10.83 -4.05 11.24
N ARG A 39 11.11 -2.87 11.81
CA ARG A 39 10.85 -2.58 13.22
C ARG A 39 10.60 -1.10 13.48
N VAL A 40 9.68 -0.81 14.40
CA VAL A 40 9.40 0.52 14.94
C VAL A 40 9.46 0.42 16.46
N ILE A 41 10.23 1.29 17.11
CA ILE A 41 10.33 1.39 18.57
C ILE A 41 9.83 2.77 18.97
N ASN A 42 8.76 2.82 19.76
CA ASN A 42 8.21 4.08 20.27
C ASN A 42 8.75 4.36 21.68
N TYR A 43 9.05 5.62 21.96
CA TYR A 43 9.48 6.14 23.25
C TYR A 43 8.43 7.14 23.76
N GLY A 44 7.95 6.91 24.98
CA GLY A 44 6.81 7.60 25.57
C GLY A 44 5.49 6.82 25.45
N SER A 45 4.52 7.12 26.31
CA SER A 45 3.15 6.60 26.25
C SER A 45 2.40 7.28 25.12
N SER A 46 1.94 6.51 24.13
CA SER A 46 1.11 7.02 23.04
C SER A 46 -0.25 7.56 23.50
N MET A 47 -0.68 7.24 24.72
CA MET A 47 -1.94 7.70 25.31
C MET A 47 -1.76 8.99 26.13
N ASP A 48 -0.66 9.11 26.87
CA ASP A 48 -0.54 10.11 27.94
C ASP A 48 0.51 11.19 27.64
N ASP A 49 1.50 10.88 26.80
CA ASP A 49 2.61 11.81 26.57
C ASP A 49 2.33 12.72 25.37
N ILE A 50 2.55 14.02 25.57
CA ILE A 50 2.42 15.02 24.49
C ILE A 50 3.51 14.81 23.43
N HIS A 51 4.70 14.35 23.84
CA HIS A 51 5.84 14.17 22.95
C HIS A 51 6.27 12.70 22.88
N VAL A 52 5.78 12.00 21.86
CA VAL A 52 6.16 10.61 21.56
C VAL A 52 7.10 10.62 20.38
N THR A 53 8.22 9.91 20.50
CA THR A 53 9.20 9.77 19.41
C THR A 53 9.42 8.30 19.08
N SER A 54 9.96 8.02 17.91
CA SER A 54 10.21 6.66 17.49
C SER A 54 11.55 6.50 16.78
N ASN A 55 12.18 5.35 17.01
CA ASN A 55 13.25 4.84 16.18
C ASN A 55 12.66 3.87 15.15
N ILE A 56 12.88 4.15 13.88
CA ILE A 56 12.35 3.37 12.77
C ILE A 56 13.51 2.66 12.08
N HIS A 57 13.45 1.34 12.07
CA HIS A 57 14.50 0.47 11.59
C HIS A 57 14.14 -0.09 10.21
N TYR A 58 15.05 0.11 9.28
CA TYR A 58 14.97 -0.33 7.90
C TYR A 58 16.15 -1.24 7.58
N PHE A 59 15.95 -2.15 6.64
CA PHE A 59 17.03 -2.89 6.00
C PHE A 59 17.24 -2.33 4.60
N ASP A 60 18.46 -1.94 4.26
CA ASP A 60 18.87 -1.58 2.91
C ASP A 60 19.34 -2.84 2.17
N PRO A 61 18.54 -3.40 1.25
CA PRO A 61 18.92 -4.63 0.56
C PRO A 61 20.08 -4.43 -0.44
N VAL A 62 20.41 -3.19 -0.81
CA VAL A 62 21.53 -2.91 -1.72
C VAL A 62 22.85 -2.86 -0.96
N LYS A 63 22.83 -2.30 0.26
CA LYS A 63 24.01 -2.25 1.14
C LYS A 63 24.11 -3.46 2.07
N GLU A 64 23.06 -4.28 2.12
CA GLU A 64 22.90 -5.38 3.08
C GLU A 64 23.09 -4.94 4.54
N ASP A 65 22.65 -3.73 4.87
CA ASP A 65 22.88 -3.10 6.17
C ASP A 65 21.60 -2.52 6.78
N GLU A 66 21.64 -2.26 8.07
CA GLU A 66 20.58 -1.61 8.81
C GLU A 66 20.66 -0.08 8.71
N VAL A 67 19.52 0.55 8.46
CA VAL A 67 19.36 2.00 8.54
C VAL A 67 18.36 2.34 9.62
N ILE A 68 18.75 3.19 10.57
CA ILE A 68 17.90 3.60 11.69
C ILE A 68 17.62 5.10 11.59
N VAL A 69 16.36 5.47 11.41
CA VAL A 69 15.90 6.85 11.57
C VAL A 69 15.52 7.05 13.03
N ARG A 70 16.30 7.90 13.73
CA ARG A 70 16.15 8.12 15.17
C ARG A 70 15.30 9.34 15.49
N ASP A 71 14.70 9.31 16.68
CA ASP A 71 14.00 10.44 17.31
C ASP A 71 12.94 11.07 16.40
N LYS A 72 12.24 10.26 15.59
CA LYS A 72 11.19 10.75 14.69
C LYS A 72 9.95 11.04 15.52
N VAL A 73 9.45 12.26 15.48
CA VAL A 73 8.24 12.66 16.22
C VAL A 73 7.05 11.89 15.67
N LEU A 74 6.33 11.16 16.53
CA LEU A 74 5.09 10.45 16.17
C LEU A 74 3.91 11.42 16.28
N PRO A 75 3.28 11.83 15.16
CA PRO A 75 2.13 12.73 15.18
C PRO A 75 0.98 12.12 15.99
N MET A 76 0.26 12.97 16.72
CA MET A 76 -0.82 12.56 17.61
C MET A 76 -1.91 11.80 16.87
N GLU A 77 -2.21 12.21 15.64
CA GLU A 77 -3.24 11.62 14.78
C GLU A 77 -2.90 10.17 14.38
N LEU A 78 -1.62 9.78 14.40
CA LEU A 78 -1.15 8.46 13.98
C LEU A 78 -1.01 7.47 15.14
N ARG A 79 -1.04 7.95 16.40
CA ARG A 79 -0.75 7.12 17.59
C ARG A 79 -1.68 5.93 17.76
N LYS A 80 -2.96 6.10 17.43
CA LYS A 80 -3.99 5.05 17.43
C LYS A 80 -4.33 4.55 16.02
N GLY A 81 -3.56 4.97 15.02
CA GLY A 81 -3.82 4.67 13.63
C GLY A 81 -3.22 3.34 13.19
N CYS A 82 -3.72 2.82 12.07
CA CYS A 82 -3.11 1.70 11.37
C CYS A 82 -2.65 2.11 9.96
N LEU A 83 -1.49 1.60 9.57
CA LEU A 83 -0.97 1.76 8.22
C LEU A 83 -1.74 0.84 7.27
N VAL A 84 -2.33 1.38 6.22
CA VAL A 84 -3.15 0.61 5.25
C VAL A 84 -2.49 0.52 3.86
N GLY A 85 -1.64 1.48 3.51
CA GLY A 85 -0.93 1.49 2.24
C GLY A 85 0.35 2.30 2.33
N MET A 86 1.31 2.04 1.46
CA MET A 86 2.46 2.92 1.26
C MET A 86 2.75 3.03 -0.23
N SER A 87 3.13 4.21 -0.68
CA SER A 87 3.45 4.52 -2.07
C SER A 87 4.43 5.69 -2.10
N HIS A 88 5.50 5.59 -2.88
CA HIS A 88 6.46 6.68 -3.10
C HIS A 88 7.06 7.30 -1.81
N GLY A 89 7.32 6.49 -0.78
CA GLY A 89 7.86 6.95 0.51
C GLY A 89 6.81 7.54 1.47
N TRP A 90 5.57 7.68 1.02
CA TRP A 90 4.45 8.16 1.83
C TRP A 90 3.54 6.99 2.24
N GLY A 91 3.06 7.02 3.47
CA GLY A 91 2.10 6.07 4.03
C GLY A 91 0.69 6.63 4.07
N VAL A 92 -0.28 5.75 3.79
CA VAL A 92 -1.70 6.00 4.00
C VAL A 92 -2.08 5.36 5.33
N PHE A 93 -2.57 6.16 6.26
CA PHE A 93 -2.95 5.76 7.61
C PHE A 93 -4.43 5.97 7.83
N LYS A 94 -5.05 5.00 8.48
CA LYS A 94 -6.37 5.15 9.07
C LYS A 94 -6.18 5.51 10.54
N ALA A 95 -6.43 6.76 10.88
CA ALA A 95 -6.44 7.25 12.26
C ALA A 95 -7.75 6.88 12.96
N VAL A 96 -7.69 6.67 14.28
CA VAL A 96 -8.86 6.48 15.14
C VAL A 96 -8.90 7.65 16.13
N CYS A 97 -9.99 8.42 16.13
CA CYS A 97 -10.20 9.46 17.12
C CYS A 97 -10.82 8.88 18.40
N ASP A 98 -10.51 9.51 19.55
CA ASP A 98 -10.75 8.99 20.91
C ASP A 98 -12.21 8.64 21.25
N TYR A 99 -13.17 9.14 20.47
CA TYR A 99 -14.60 8.89 20.67
C TYR A 99 -15.16 7.79 19.77
N ASN A 100 -14.36 6.87 19.24
CA ASN A 100 -14.80 5.70 18.43
C ASN A 100 -15.65 6.01 17.17
N GLU A 101 -15.95 7.27 16.88
CA GLU A 101 -16.95 7.66 15.89
C GLU A 101 -16.32 8.25 14.62
N TYR A 102 -15.10 8.78 14.70
CA TYR A 102 -14.41 9.37 13.56
C TYR A 102 -13.11 8.64 13.24
N LYS A 103 -13.04 8.12 12.02
CA LYS A 103 -11.84 7.48 11.47
C LYS A 103 -11.35 8.35 10.32
N ALA A 104 -10.31 9.16 10.56
CA ALA A 104 -9.72 9.98 9.51
C ALA A 104 -8.70 9.17 8.70
N ILE A 105 -8.50 9.53 7.42
CA ILE A 105 -7.45 8.92 6.59
C ILE A 105 -6.42 9.99 6.26
N TYR A 106 -5.15 9.70 6.53
CA TYR A 106 -4.03 10.60 6.31
C TYR A 106 -3.03 10.01 5.33
N VAL A 107 -2.42 10.87 4.52
CA VAL A 107 -1.21 10.59 3.75
C VAL A 107 -0.05 11.28 4.46
N THR A 108 0.99 10.53 4.84
CA THR A 108 2.10 11.05 5.66
C THR A 108 3.45 10.47 5.26
N ASP A 109 4.52 11.25 5.39
CA ASP A 109 5.90 10.82 5.16
C ASP A 109 6.56 10.20 6.41
N TYR A 110 5.77 9.84 7.42
CA TYR A 110 6.26 9.29 8.69
C TYR A 110 7.20 8.09 8.52
N TYR A 111 6.93 7.19 7.58
CA TYR A 111 7.80 6.05 7.29
C TYR A 111 8.81 6.30 6.16
N ASN A 112 8.99 7.54 5.70
CA ASN A 112 10.03 7.86 4.73
C ASN A 112 11.41 7.87 5.43
N PRO A 113 12.35 6.98 5.04
CA PRO A 113 13.69 6.96 5.61
C PRO A 113 14.52 8.20 5.23
N CYS A 114 14.20 8.83 4.09
CA CYS A 114 14.83 10.05 3.60
C CYS A 114 13.99 11.31 3.92
N GLY A 115 12.92 11.16 4.73
CA GLY A 115 12.02 12.25 5.08
C GLY A 115 12.63 13.23 6.10
N SER A 116 11.99 14.38 6.26
CA SER A 116 12.36 15.34 7.30
C SER A 116 12.06 14.77 8.70
N LYS A 117 12.73 15.33 9.73
CA LYS A 117 12.34 15.10 11.14
C LYS A 117 10.96 15.65 11.44
N SER A 118 10.57 16.74 10.76
CA SER A 118 9.21 17.27 10.79
C SER A 118 8.33 16.44 9.86
N VAL A 119 7.39 15.72 10.43
CA VAL A 119 6.48 14.82 9.70
C VAL A 119 5.39 15.63 9.03
N LYS A 120 5.18 15.40 7.73
CA LYS A 120 4.07 15.96 6.98
C LYS A 120 2.90 14.99 7.01
N SER A 121 1.70 15.51 7.22
CA SER A 121 0.46 14.74 7.21
C SER A 121 -0.62 15.52 6.46
N ILE A 122 -1.27 14.88 5.49
CA ILE A 122 -2.30 15.44 4.65
C ILE A 122 -3.59 14.64 4.87
N PRO A 123 -4.67 15.23 5.42
CA PRO A 123 -5.94 14.53 5.52
C PRO A 123 -6.56 14.35 4.12
N LEU A 124 -7.03 13.14 3.82
CA LEU A 124 -7.74 12.85 2.56
C LEU A 124 -9.16 13.43 2.53
N HIS A 125 -9.70 13.80 3.69
CA HIS A 125 -11.06 14.27 3.85
C HIS A 125 -11.11 15.50 4.75
N PRO A 126 -12.02 16.46 4.51
CA PRO A 126 -12.25 17.57 5.43
C PRO A 126 -12.63 17.04 6.82
N LEU A 127 -11.93 17.51 7.85
CA LEU A 127 -12.24 17.21 9.26
C LEU A 127 -13.72 17.57 9.55
N GLY A 128 -14.47 16.65 10.15
CA GLY A 128 -15.85 16.87 10.59
C GLY A 128 -16.96 16.38 9.64
N LYS A 129 -16.65 15.83 8.46
CA LYS A 129 -17.65 15.16 7.60
C LYS A 129 -17.44 13.64 7.61
N PRO A 130 -18.35 12.84 8.19
CA PRO A 130 -18.26 11.39 8.13
C PRO A 130 -18.47 10.94 6.69
N ILE A 131 -17.52 10.17 6.18
CA ILE A 131 -17.66 9.49 4.88
C ILE A 131 -17.88 8.02 5.19
N ALA A 132 -18.84 7.38 4.50
CA ALA A 132 -19.27 6.00 4.76
C ALA A 132 -18.10 4.99 4.84
N ILE A 133 -17.02 5.26 4.12
CA ILE A 133 -15.80 4.43 4.07
C ILE A 133 -14.96 4.49 5.34
N GLN A 134 -15.01 5.59 6.10
CA GLN A 134 -14.26 5.75 7.34
C GLN A 134 -14.61 4.65 8.35
N GLN A 135 -15.87 4.22 8.41
CA GLN A 135 -16.31 3.18 9.33
C GLN A 135 -15.85 1.77 8.93
N GLN A 136 -15.57 1.54 7.64
CA GLN A 136 -15.28 0.21 7.09
C GLN A 136 -13.83 -0.26 7.29
N ALA A 137 -13.62 -1.57 7.28
CA ALA A 137 -12.28 -2.15 7.26
C ALA A 137 -11.61 -1.82 5.92
N ILE A 138 -10.44 -1.16 5.97
CA ILE A 138 -9.66 -0.84 4.77
C ILE A 138 -8.73 -2.01 4.47
N THR A 139 -8.75 -2.54 3.25
CA THR A 139 -7.86 -3.64 2.84
C THR A 139 -6.51 -3.10 2.38
N ASN A 140 -6.48 -2.02 1.60
CA ASN A 140 -5.28 -1.24 1.32
C ASN A 140 -5.58 0.13 0.69
N ALA A 141 -4.52 0.86 0.36
CA ALA A 141 -4.58 2.05 -0.48
C ALA A 141 -3.46 2.05 -1.55
N ALA A 142 -3.67 2.82 -2.61
CA ALA A 142 -2.72 3.10 -3.69
C ALA A 142 -2.76 4.59 -4.05
N MET A 143 -1.70 5.13 -4.63
CA MET A 143 -1.56 6.55 -4.91
C MET A 143 -0.77 6.76 -6.20
N THR A 144 -1.22 7.74 -6.99
CA THR A 144 -0.65 8.13 -8.29
C THR A 144 0.82 8.54 -8.23
N CYS A 145 1.16 9.45 -7.32
CA CYS A 145 2.51 9.98 -7.12
C CYS A 145 2.67 10.50 -5.69
N SER A 146 3.90 10.77 -5.24
CA SER A 146 4.07 11.37 -3.91
C SER A 146 3.59 12.83 -3.87
N PRO A 147 3.09 13.31 -2.72
CA PRO A 147 2.81 14.73 -2.51
C PRO A 147 4.01 15.66 -2.72
N ASP A 148 5.25 15.15 -2.63
CA ASP A 148 6.46 15.93 -2.95
C ASP A 148 6.68 16.06 -4.47
N GLN A 149 6.14 15.15 -5.30
CA GLN A 149 6.23 15.19 -6.76
C GLN A 149 5.17 16.09 -7.39
N SER A 150 3.94 16.06 -6.88
CA SER A 150 2.83 16.87 -7.38
C SER A 150 1.88 17.25 -6.24
N LYS A 151 1.40 18.50 -6.26
CA LYS A 151 0.27 18.92 -5.41
C LYS A 151 -1.06 18.35 -5.89
N ASP A 152 -1.10 17.90 -7.13
CA ASP A 152 -2.26 17.30 -7.76
C ASP A 152 -2.02 15.79 -7.88
N PHE A 153 -2.46 15.06 -6.86
CA PHE A 153 -2.31 13.60 -6.76
C PHE A 153 -3.62 12.97 -6.31
N ALA A 154 -3.87 11.76 -6.79
CA ALA A 154 -5.01 10.94 -6.36
C ALA A 154 -4.58 9.76 -5.48
N VAL A 155 -5.45 9.42 -4.53
CA VAL A 155 -5.33 8.29 -3.61
C VAL A 155 -6.59 7.44 -3.66
N ALA A 156 -6.42 6.17 -4.01
CA ALA A 156 -7.46 5.16 -3.95
C ALA A 156 -7.38 4.39 -2.64
N VAL A 157 -8.50 4.28 -1.92
CA VAL A 157 -8.64 3.52 -0.67
C VAL A 157 -9.65 2.41 -0.90
N LYS A 158 -9.20 1.15 -0.83
CA LYS A 158 -10.06 -0.02 -1.00
C LYS A 158 -10.54 -0.52 0.36
N CYS A 159 -11.85 -0.68 0.50
CA CYS A 159 -12.48 -1.29 1.66
C CYS A 159 -12.72 -2.77 1.44
N LEU A 160 -12.91 -3.48 2.55
CA LEU A 160 -13.55 -4.78 2.54
C LEU A 160 -14.97 -4.63 2.01
N GLY A 161 -15.34 -5.47 1.05
CA GLY A 161 -16.60 -5.35 0.31
C GLY A 161 -16.44 -4.57 -1.01
N PRO A 162 -17.56 -4.12 -1.59
CA PRO A 162 -17.55 -3.64 -2.97
C PRO A 162 -17.02 -2.21 -3.09
N MET A 163 -16.78 -1.50 -2.00
CA MET A 163 -16.50 -0.07 -2.06
C MET A 163 -15.02 0.27 -2.22
N ILE A 164 -14.76 1.23 -3.10
CA ILE A 164 -13.47 1.88 -3.28
C ILE A 164 -13.69 3.40 -3.25
N ASN A 165 -12.89 4.08 -2.45
CA ASN A 165 -12.86 5.54 -2.40
C ASN A 165 -11.73 6.06 -3.26
N PHE A 166 -11.96 7.16 -3.96
CA PHE A 166 -10.90 7.94 -4.55
C PHE A 166 -10.91 9.36 -3.99
N ASN A 167 -9.72 9.84 -3.67
CA ASN A 167 -9.48 11.15 -3.08
C ASN A 167 -8.45 11.90 -3.91
N ARG A 168 -8.63 13.20 -4.08
CA ARG A 168 -7.67 14.07 -4.77
C ARG A 168 -7.32 15.28 -3.90
N PRO A 169 -6.44 15.11 -2.89
CA PRO A 169 -6.07 16.19 -1.99
C PRO A 169 -5.24 17.23 -2.76
N GLY A 170 -5.71 18.48 -2.81
CA GLY A 170 -4.97 19.57 -3.48
C GLY A 170 -5.27 19.76 -4.97
N GLY A 171 -6.29 19.08 -5.52
CA GLY A 171 -6.75 19.32 -6.89
C GLY A 171 -7.24 20.76 -7.12
N THR A 172 -7.02 21.29 -8.32
CA THR A 172 -7.47 22.63 -8.76
C THR A 172 -8.94 22.68 -9.17
N HIS A 173 -9.60 21.53 -9.26
CA HIS A 173 -10.99 21.40 -9.71
C HIS A 173 -12.01 21.72 -8.60
N LYS A 174 -13.23 22.12 -8.99
CA LYS A 174 -14.38 22.25 -8.07
C LYS A 174 -14.72 20.94 -7.34
N ASP A 175 -14.22 19.82 -7.85
CA ASP A 175 -14.38 18.48 -7.28
C ASP A 175 -13.17 18.04 -6.45
N SER A 176 -12.45 18.97 -5.80
CA SER A 176 -11.51 18.64 -4.73
C SER A 176 -12.26 17.90 -3.62
N GLY A 177 -12.36 16.59 -3.74
CA GLY A 177 -13.37 15.79 -3.05
C GLY A 177 -13.07 14.29 -3.07
N SER A 178 -14.04 13.54 -2.59
CA SER A 178 -14.01 12.09 -2.43
C SER A 178 -15.12 11.49 -3.26
N VAL A 179 -14.79 10.52 -4.13
CA VAL A 179 -15.75 9.82 -4.98
C VAL A 179 -15.72 8.34 -4.66
N ILE A 180 -16.89 7.73 -4.50
CA ILE A 180 -17.03 6.33 -4.10
C ILE A 180 -17.58 5.52 -5.27
N PHE A 181 -16.90 4.42 -5.61
CA PHE A 181 -17.39 3.44 -6.56
C PHE A 181 -17.73 2.12 -5.86
N LYS A 182 -18.67 1.40 -6.46
CA LYS A 182 -18.93 -0.01 -6.15
C LYS A 182 -18.33 -0.87 -7.26
N THR A 183 -17.56 -1.87 -6.88
CA THR A 183 -17.07 -2.90 -7.80
C THR A 183 -18.25 -3.76 -8.28
N PRO A 184 -18.23 -4.24 -9.54
CA PRO A 184 -19.38 -4.89 -10.16
C PRO A 184 -19.76 -6.25 -9.57
N PHE A 185 -18.82 -6.96 -8.92
CA PHE A 185 -19.05 -8.31 -8.39
C PHE A 185 -18.42 -8.52 -7.01
N GLN A 186 -18.93 -9.50 -6.25
CA GLN A 186 -18.43 -9.88 -4.93
C GLN A 186 -17.01 -10.47 -4.96
N TYR A 187 -16.53 -10.92 -6.13
CA TYR A 187 -15.15 -11.40 -6.29
C TYR A 187 -14.11 -10.32 -5.99
N PHE A 188 -14.50 -9.05 -5.92
CA PHE A 188 -13.62 -7.93 -5.58
C PHE A 188 -13.72 -7.52 -4.11
N ASP A 189 -14.51 -8.20 -3.28
CA ASP A 189 -14.75 -7.77 -1.90
C ASP A 189 -13.50 -7.85 -1.03
N GLN A 190 -12.60 -8.78 -1.33
CA GLN A 190 -11.33 -8.96 -0.63
C GLN A 190 -10.13 -8.44 -1.44
N SER A 191 -10.39 -7.77 -2.56
CA SER A 191 -9.32 -7.32 -3.45
C SER A 191 -8.54 -6.15 -2.84
N LYS A 192 -7.37 -5.91 -3.44
CA LYS A 192 -6.53 -4.74 -3.17
C LYS A 192 -6.56 -3.82 -4.38
N VAL A 193 -6.35 -2.53 -4.16
CA VAL A 193 -6.14 -1.55 -5.25
C VAL A 193 -4.65 -1.32 -5.51
N MET A 194 -4.30 -1.07 -6.75
CA MET A 194 -2.96 -0.69 -7.20
C MET A 194 -3.06 0.44 -8.21
N TYR A 195 -1.96 1.15 -8.44
CA TYR A 195 -1.85 2.16 -9.48
C TYR A 195 -0.84 1.70 -10.54
N SER A 196 -1.16 1.94 -11.81
CA SER A 196 -0.25 1.77 -12.94
C SER A 196 0.13 3.16 -13.45
N LYS A 197 1.37 3.58 -13.22
CA LYS A 197 1.89 4.81 -13.84
C LYS A 197 1.90 4.74 -15.37
N ARG A 198 2.06 3.54 -15.94
CA ARG A 198 2.08 3.34 -17.39
C ARG A 198 0.72 3.63 -18.03
N ASP A 199 -0.33 3.11 -17.42
CA ASP A 199 -1.69 3.19 -17.96
C ASP A 199 -2.47 4.36 -17.36
N GLU A 200 -1.84 5.09 -16.42
CA GLU A 200 -2.43 6.18 -15.64
C GLU A 200 -3.75 5.80 -14.97
N LYS A 201 -3.84 4.54 -14.53
CA LYS A 201 -5.07 3.91 -14.04
C LYS A 201 -4.88 3.22 -12.70
N PHE A 202 -5.93 3.26 -11.89
CA PHE A 202 -6.06 2.39 -10.73
C PHE A 202 -6.69 1.07 -11.14
N TYR A 203 -6.19 -0.03 -10.58
CA TYR A 203 -6.65 -1.38 -10.86
C TYR A 203 -7.02 -2.12 -9.59
N THR A 204 -7.97 -3.03 -9.69
CA THR A 204 -8.22 -4.04 -8.66
C THR A 204 -8.48 -5.41 -9.31
N PRO A 205 -7.76 -6.47 -8.92
CA PRO A 205 -8.00 -7.81 -9.44
C PRO A 205 -9.14 -8.50 -8.68
N SER A 206 -9.84 -9.40 -9.34
CA SER A 206 -10.77 -10.30 -8.66
C SER A 206 -10.02 -11.32 -7.82
N PHE A 207 -10.73 -11.93 -6.88
CA PHE A 207 -10.31 -13.20 -6.30
C PHE A 207 -10.01 -14.20 -7.43
N GLY A 208 -8.90 -14.93 -7.33
CA GLY A 208 -8.38 -15.80 -8.39
C GLY A 208 -7.65 -15.09 -9.54
N GLY A 209 -7.77 -13.76 -9.69
CA GLY A 209 -7.02 -12.97 -10.67
C GLY A 209 -7.49 -13.09 -12.12
N HIS A 210 -8.69 -13.63 -12.36
CA HIS A 210 -9.25 -13.79 -13.71
C HIS A 210 -9.87 -12.50 -14.27
N PHE A 211 -10.23 -11.56 -13.42
CA PHE A 211 -10.78 -10.29 -13.84
C PHE A 211 -10.02 -9.13 -13.22
N LEU A 212 -9.98 -8.02 -13.94
CA LEU A 212 -9.38 -6.77 -13.52
C LEU A 212 -10.40 -5.66 -13.73
N VAL A 213 -10.62 -4.85 -12.70
CA VAL A 213 -11.44 -3.64 -12.82
C VAL A 213 -10.53 -2.44 -12.73
N PHE A 214 -10.78 -1.41 -13.54
CA PHE A 214 -9.96 -0.20 -13.52
C PHE A 214 -10.75 1.11 -13.51
N TRP A 215 -10.05 2.17 -13.09
CA TRP A 215 -10.53 3.55 -13.05
C TRP A 215 -9.42 4.49 -13.49
N ASP A 216 -9.77 5.54 -14.23
CA ASP A 216 -8.83 6.62 -14.52
C ASP A 216 -8.46 7.39 -13.25
N SER A 217 -7.23 7.90 -13.23
CA SER A 217 -6.65 8.45 -12.00
C SER A 217 -7.06 9.88 -11.67
N PHE A 218 -7.52 10.60 -12.69
CA PHE A 218 -8.00 11.96 -12.56
C PHE A 218 -9.45 11.98 -13.02
N PHE A 219 -10.35 12.02 -12.04
CA PHE A 219 -11.80 12.04 -12.25
C PHE A 219 -12.16 13.34 -12.98
N GLY A 220 -12.56 13.24 -14.25
CA GLY A 220 -13.15 14.32 -15.04
C GLY A 220 -14.68 14.31 -14.95
N GLU A 221 -15.32 15.31 -15.57
CA GLU A 221 -16.79 15.47 -15.56
C GLU A 221 -17.54 14.26 -16.16
N ASP A 222 -16.91 13.57 -17.13
CA ASP A 222 -17.50 12.45 -17.88
C ASP A 222 -17.09 11.08 -17.32
N MET A 223 -17.13 10.91 -16.00
CA MET A 223 -16.75 9.65 -15.40
C MET A 223 -17.75 8.53 -15.76
N THR A 224 -17.50 7.83 -16.85
CA THR A 224 -18.09 6.52 -17.11
C THR A 224 -17.46 5.52 -16.15
N GLY A 225 -18.29 4.64 -15.60
CA GLY A 225 -17.92 3.74 -14.52
C GLY A 225 -16.70 2.86 -14.78
N SER A 226 -16.36 2.07 -13.76
CA SER A 226 -15.26 1.12 -13.82
C SER A 226 -15.41 0.14 -15.00
N GLU A 227 -14.35 -0.07 -15.77
CA GLU A 227 -14.34 -1.08 -16.84
C GLU A 227 -13.79 -2.42 -16.32
N LEU A 228 -14.38 -3.52 -16.79
CA LEU A 228 -14.00 -4.89 -16.45
C LEU A 228 -13.22 -5.52 -17.61
N VAL A 229 -12.05 -6.07 -17.31
CA VAL A 229 -11.21 -6.80 -18.25
C VAL A 229 -11.06 -8.24 -17.77
N GLU A 230 -11.33 -9.20 -18.66
CA GLU A 230 -11.01 -10.62 -18.42
C GLU A 230 -9.53 -10.86 -18.74
N LEU A 231 -8.78 -11.37 -17.76
CA LEU A 231 -7.39 -11.78 -17.91
C LEU A 231 -7.32 -13.24 -18.31
N ARG A 232 -6.81 -13.49 -19.53
CA ARG A 232 -6.55 -14.84 -20.04
C ARG A 232 -5.08 -15.17 -19.91
N PHE A 233 -4.77 -16.10 -19.02
CA PHE A 233 -3.40 -16.60 -18.85
C PHE A 233 -3.09 -17.64 -19.93
N CYS A 234 -2.30 -17.23 -20.92
CA CYS A 234 -1.74 -18.14 -21.91
C CYS A 234 -0.43 -18.75 -21.38
N ASN A 235 -0.05 -19.93 -21.89
CA ASN A 235 1.22 -20.60 -21.56
C ASN A 235 1.37 -20.96 -20.07
N VAL A 236 0.28 -21.42 -19.43
CA VAL A 236 0.34 -21.94 -18.06
C VAL A 236 1.34 -23.11 -18.01
N PRO A 237 2.36 -23.07 -17.14
CA PRO A 237 3.34 -24.14 -17.06
C PRO A 237 2.65 -25.46 -16.72
N LYS A 238 3.04 -26.53 -17.41
CA LYS A 238 2.62 -27.89 -17.05
C LYS A 238 3.40 -28.33 -15.84
N LEU A 239 2.74 -28.33 -14.69
CA LEU A 239 3.31 -28.77 -13.41
C LEU A 239 2.93 -30.23 -13.16
N THR A 240 3.88 -31.00 -12.65
CA THR A 240 3.68 -32.35 -12.13
C THR A 240 2.85 -32.32 -10.84
N GLN A 241 2.30 -33.46 -10.44
CA GLN A 241 1.51 -33.56 -9.19
C GLN A 241 2.31 -33.11 -7.97
N SER A 242 3.58 -33.51 -7.86
CA SER A 242 4.45 -33.10 -6.75
C SER A 242 4.76 -31.61 -6.75
N GLU A 243 4.84 -30.97 -7.92
CA GLU A 243 5.01 -29.51 -8.01
C GLU A 243 3.72 -28.77 -7.60
N TRP A 244 2.55 -29.31 -7.93
CA TRP A 244 1.27 -28.77 -7.46
C TRP A 244 1.11 -28.88 -5.95
N GLU A 245 1.40 -30.05 -5.37
CA GLU A 245 1.37 -30.26 -3.92
C GLU A 245 2.35 -29.34 -3.19
N LEU A 246 3.53 -29.12 -3.77
CA LEU A 246 4.50 -28.16 -3.24
C LEU A 246 3.95 -26.72 -3.28
N LEU A 247 3.36 -26.28 -4.39
CA LEU A 247 2.76 -24.95 -4.50
C LEU A 247 1.58 -24.77 -3.56
N ASP A 248 0.73 -25.78 -3.39
CA ASP A 248 -0.43 -25.75 -2.50
C ASP A 248 0.00 -25.71 -1.02
N SER A 249 1.11 -26.38 -0.68
CA SER A 249 1.71 -26.28 0.66
C SER A 249 2.26 -24.89 0.99
N CYS A 250 2.47 -24.03 -0.02
CA CYS A 250 2.97 -22.67 0.19
C CYS A 250 1.82 -21.72 0.53
N SER A 251 1.92 -21.03 1.66
CA SER A 251 1.01 -19.91 1.97
C SER A 251 1.24 -18.76 0.97
N LYS A 252 0.34 -18.63 -0.01
CA LYS A 252 0.43 -17.58 -1.03
C LYS A 252 -0.17 -16.28 -0.50
N THR A 253 0.65 -15.25 -0.36
CA THR A 253 0.15 -13.86 -0.25
C THR A 253 0.50 -13.10 -1.51
N VAL A 254 -0.51 -12.74 -2.30
CA VAL A 254 -0.31 -11.97 -3.54
C VAL A 254 -0.23 -10.49 -3.20
N TYR A 255 0.90 -9.88 -3.55
CA TYR A 255 1.07 -8.44 -3.56
C TYR A 255 1.38 -8.04 -5.00
N LEU A 256 0.40 -7.48 -5.70
CA LEU A 256 0.67 -6.77 -6.93
C LEU A 256 1.37 -5.46 -6.55
N VAL A 257 2.62 -5.33 -6.97
CA VAL A 257 3.44 -4.14 -6.74
C VAL A 257 3.76 -3.49 -8.07
N GLU A 258 3.85 -2.17 -8.08
CA GLU A 258 4.26 -1.43 -9.24
C GLU A 258 5.76 -1.66 -9.49
N SER A 259 6.12 -2.06 -10.72
CA SER A 259 7.52 -2.16 -11.10
C SER A 259 8.14 -0.75 -11.14
N PRO A 260 9.37 -0.53 -10.65
CA PRO A 260 10.02 0.79 -10.68
C PRO A 260 10.12 1.38 -12.10
N SER A 261 10.17 0.54 -13.13
CA SER A 261 10.19 0.95 -14.54
C SER A 261 8.80 1.19 -15.15
N GLY A 262 7.72 0.90 -14.43
CA GLY A 262 6.34 0.90 -14.96
C GLY A 262 6.09 -0.15 -16.06
N GLN A 263 7.04 -1.02 -16.38
CA GLN A 263 6.97 -1.82 -17.60
C GLN A 263 6.12 -3.08 -17.48
N ARG A 264 6.00 -3.72 -16.31
CA ARG A 264 5.24 -4.98 -16.15
C ARG A 264 4.74 -5.22 -14.73
N PHE A 265 3.45 -5.53 -14.59
CA PHE A 265 2.97 -6.41 -13.53
C PHE A 265 3.23 -7.85 -14.02
N ARG A 266 4.13 -8.57 -13.36
CA ARG A 266 4.32 -10.02 -13.59
C ARG A 266 3.79 -10.77 -12.38
#